data_AF-A0A920B470-F1
#
_entry.id   AF-A0A920B470-F1
#
_cell.length_a   1.000
_cell.length_b   1.000
_cell.length_c   1.000
_cell.angle_alpha   90.00
_cell.angle_beta   90.00
_cell.angle_gamma   90.00
#
_symmetry.space_group_name_H-M   'P 1'
#
loop_
_entity.id
_entity.type
_entity.pdbx_description
1 polymer ?
#
loop_
_entity_poly.entity_id
_entity_poly.type
_entity_poly.pdbx_seq_one_letter_code
_entity_poly.pdbx_strand_id
1 'polypeptide(L)' 'MGTEKAVKLLEKNNWDKKLLNELVEMMGDASICGLGQAAGNPIRCALKYFGKDIS' A
#
# COMPACT_ATOMS: atom_id res chain seq x y z
N MET A 1 0.69 9.38 9.43
CA MET A 1 -0.26 9.37 8.28
C MET A 1 -0.33 7.97 7.65
N GLY A 2 -1.31 7.68 6.77
CA GLY A 2 -1.46 6.36 6.12
C GLY A 2 -0.20 5.91 5.35
N THR A 3 0.41 6.83 4.61
CA THR A 3 1.66 6.61 3.87
C THR A 3 2.83 6.22 4.78
N GLU A 4 2.89 6.79 5.98
CA GLU A 4 3.92 6.51 6.99
C GLU A 4 3.78 5.09 7.56
N LYS A 5 2.54 4.60 7.72
CA LYS A 5 2.27 3.19 8.07
C LYS A 5 2.66 2.26 6.93
N ALA A 6 2.40 2.66 5.68
CA ALA A 6 2.79 1.87 4.51
C ALA A 6 4.31 1.71 4.45
N VAL A 7 5.09 2.78 4.63
CA VAL A 7 6.57 2.71 4.68
C VAL A 7 7.04 1.67 5.69
N LYS A 8 6.54 1.71 6.93
CA LYS A 8 6.93 0.74 7.98
C LYS A 8 6.59 -0.71 7.64
N LEU A 9 5.58 -0.95 6.80
CA LEU A 9 5.24 -2.29 6.32
C LEU A 9 6.15 -2.72 5.16
N LEU A 10 6.50 -1.79 4.27
CA LEU A 10 7.35 -2.01 3.11
C LEU A 10 8.83 -2.22 3.48
N GLU A 11 9.29 -1.67 4.61
CA GLU A 11 10.64 -1.87 5.15
C GLU A 11 10.88 -3.29 5.70
N LYS A 12 9.84 -4.10 5.85
CA LYS A 12 9.96 -5.48 6.30
C LYS A 12 10.41 -6.39 5.16
N ASN A 13 11.22 -7.41 5.47
CA ASN A 13 11.62 -8.42 4.49
C ASN A 13 10.45 -9.23 3.93
N ASN A 14 9.36 -9.40 4.71
CA ASN A 14 8.15 -10.06 4.26
C ASN A 14 7.00 -9.07 4.32
N TRP A 15 6.41 -8.77 3.16
CA TRP A 15 5.32 -7.84 3.04
C TRP A 15 4.02 -8.51 3.45
N ASP A 16 3.35 -7.93 4.45
CA ASP A 16 1.98 -8.31 4.79
C ASP A 16 1.03 -7.77 3.73
N LYS A 17 0.83 -8.57 2.67
CA LYS A 17 0.00 -8.21 1.51
C LYS A 17 -1.43 -7.91 1.89
N LYS A 18 -1.97 -8.59 2.90
CA LYS A 18 -3.33 -8.38 3.37
C LYS A 18 -3.44 -7.00 4.01
N LEU A 19 -2.56 -6.71 4.97
CA LEU A 19 -2.55 -5.44 5.68
C LEU A 19 -2.22 -4.26 4.75
N LEU A 20 -1.30 -4.44 3.79
CA LEU A 20 -0.99 -3.43 2.79
C LEU A 20 -2.19 -3.12 1.89
N ASN A 21 -2.96 -4.12 1.48
CA ASN A 21 -4.18 -3.90 0.67
C ASN A 21 -5.25 -3.16 1.46
N GLU A 22 -5.53 -3.58 2.70
CA GLU A 22 -6.50 -2.90 3.59
C GLU A 22 -6.09 -1.45 3.85
N LEU A 23 -4.79 -1.21 4.09
CA LEU A 23 -4.26 0.13 4.30
C LEU A 23 -4.41 1.02 3.05
N VAL A 24 -4.08 0.50 1.87
CA VAL A 24 -4.19 1.25 0.61
C VAL A 24 -5.65 1.57 0.29
N GLU A 25 -6.57 0.64 0.53
CA GLU A 25 -8.00 0.87 0.35
C GLU A 25 -8.50 1.97 1.28
N MET A 26 -8.18 1.88 2.58
CA MET A 26 -8.59 2.88 3.58
C MET A 26 -7.98 4.26 3.30
N MET A 27 -6.72 4.31 2.83
CA MET A 27 -6.09 5.55 2.38
C MET A 27 -6.83 6.17 1.18
N GLY A 28 -7.33 5.36 0.25
CA GLY A 28 -8.12 5.84 -0.88
C GLY A 28 -9.45 6.43 -0.43
N ASP A 29 -10.20 5.67 0.37
CA ASP A 29 -11.56 6.04 0.80
C ASP A 29 -11.58 7.26 1.73
N ALA A 30 -10.60 7.38 2.63
CA ALA A 30 -10.53 8.50 3.57
C ALA A 30 -9.96 9.79 2.94
N SER A 31 -9.44 9.74 1.71
CA SER A 31 -8.77 10.87 1.07
C SER A 31 -9.74 11.78 0.33
N ILE A 32 -9.80 13.04 0.75
CA ILE A 32 -10.61 14.09 0.09
C ILE A 32 -9.92 14.73 -1.13
N CYS A 33 -8.66 14.38 -1.39
CA CYS A 33 -7.88 14.90 -2.51
C CYS A 33 -7.39 13.76 -3.41
N GLY A 34 -7.21 14.05 -4.71
CA GLY A 34 -6.80 13.05 -5.70
C GLY A 34 -5.41 12.44 -5.44
N LEU A 35 -4.51 13.18 -4.77
CA LEU A 35 -3.20 12.65 -4.41
C LEU A 35 -3.31 11.50 -3.40
N GLY A 36 -4.13 11.66 -2.36
CA GLY A 36 -4.34 10.63 -1.35
C GLY A 36 -5.00 9.37 -1.94
N GLN A 37 -5.93 9.56 -2.89
CA GLN A 37 -6.57 8.47 -3.64
C GLN A 37 -5.56 7.69 -4.52
N ALA A 38 -4.61 8.39 -5.12
CA ALA A 38 -3.60 7.78 -5.99
C ALA A 38 -2.35 7.25 -5.26
N ALA A 39 -2.12 7.66 -4.01
CA ALA A 39 -0.90 7.35 -3.26
C ALA A 39 -0.64 5.85 -3.08
N GLY A 40 -1.70 5.03 -3.04
CA GLY A 40 -1.59 3.58 -2.92
C GLY A 40 -1.36 2.82 -4.24
N ASN A 41 -1.42 3.50 -5.39
CA ASN A 41 -1.27 2.86 -6.70
C ASN A 41 0.07 2.11 -6.88
N PRO A 42 1.23 2.66 -6.47
CA PRO A 42 2.50 1.93 -6.59
C PRO A 42 2.52 0.62 -5.81
N ILE A 43 1.93 0.60 -4.61
CA ILE A 43 1.82 -0.60 -3.77
C ILE A 43 0.91 -1.64 -4.43
N ARG A 44 -0.25 -1.23 -4.95
CA ARG A 44 -1.15 -2.13 -5.70
C ARG A 44 -0.46 -2.72 -6.94
N CYS A 45 0.29 -1.92 -7.69
CA CYS A 45 1.07 -2.40 -8.83
C CYS A 45 2.12 -3.42 -8.39
N ALA A 46 2.87 -3.13 -7.33
CA ALA A 46 3.88 -4.04 -6.78
C ALA A 46 3.26 -5.38 -6.37
N LEU A 47 2.17 -5.36 -5.59
CA LEU A 47 1.47 -6.57 -5.18
C LEU A 47 0.89 -7.37 -6.36
N LYS A 48 0.38 -6.69 -7.39
CA LYS A 48 -0.23 -7.32 -8.57
C LYS A 48 0.81 -7.98 -9.48
N TYR A 49 1.93 -7.31 -9.76
CA TYR A 49 2.88 -7.75 -10.78
C TYR A 49 4.10 -8.48 -10.20
N PHE A 50 4.52 -8.11 -8.99
CA PHE A 50 5.70 -8.65 -8.31
C PHE A 50 5.34 -9.41 -7.04
N GLY A 51 4.06 -9.71 -6.81
CA GLY A 51 3.61 -10.37 -5.59
C GLY A 51 4.27 -11.73 -5.32
N LYS A 52 4.91 -12.37 -6.30
CA LYS A 52 5.70 -13.59 -6.10
C LYS A 52 7.15 -13.31 -5.67
N ASP A 53 7.71 -12.18 -6.07
CA ASP A 53 9.09 -11.76 -5.78
C ASP A 53 9.22 -11.09 -4.39
N ILE A 54 8.10 -10.63 -3.82
CA ILE A 54 8.06 -9.85 -2.57
C ILE A 54 7.52 -10.71 -1.39
N SER A 55 7.87 -12.00 -1.35
CA SER A 55 7.32 -12.99 -0.39
C SER A 55 8.37 -13.66 0.48
#